data_AF-A0AAE1QFI2-F1
#
_entry.id   AF-A0AAE1QFI2-F1
#
_cell.length_a   1.000
_cell.length_b   1.000
_cell.length_c   1.000
_cell.angle_alpha   90.00
_cell.angle_beta   90.00
_cell.angle_gamma   90.00
#
_symmetry.space_group_name_H-M   'P 1'
#
loop_
_entity.id
_entity.type
_entity.pdbx_description
1 polymer ?
#
loop_
_entity_poly.entity_id
_entity_poly.type
_entity_poly.pdbx_seq_one_letter_code
_entity_poly.pdbx_strand_id
1 'polypeptide(L)'
;MSEKDKLGDEKNDEQHAWVIELLERDNAPTPKSVDLDNESPQQEALGESSQNEPPQNQNTLDGCNTEAVGEILEEISPPRPICRFYQRNIFRGCRTGRNGKNCNYEHPGVCWRYLNYGPNNAKGCRLGKKCPKFHPRLCKMSVSTGIQREFQQLQTQMHKFARMLQMQMGLSPLQGPMTVPYHNMAHQAQPYMMKVDWFSIKNELGETDWQGEFEGTSVDEKYNTIISTTLKIARKHVPPRKACYKATIPRERKIIMRKRSKLNSRIKLCKNDHDRRGMQDKVKRLEEQLKESHRNERARDETSAVKAIQKNYKYFFKYVKKQATVKAAIGPLVATDGEVISDPQQICQTLRSQYEKVFSQPKESHRIDDPEFFFNSTGQPPQLEDIDLQPKDIIEAIAIREKISKRRGRLCELGNFNNRALARVVTQRMTSISYRGPKLFNALPRYVRDAECSSADQFKRVLDRFLKSVPDQPKMPHYNIRALSNSIPDQLALMRADGNYITVSSIMDNPSAGLPTPVPSTGDGDEQ
;
A
#
# COMPACT_ATOMS: atom_id res chain seq x y z
N MET A 1 21.87 25.71 -59.62
CA MET A 1 22.04 24.81 -58.46
C MET A 1 22.86 25.58 -57.44
N SER A 2 22.30 25.88 -56.27
CA SER A 2 22.77 26.94 -55.36
C SER A 2 23.59 26.40 -54.19
N GLU A 3 24.48 27.23 -53.63
CA GLU A 3 25.47 26.96 -52.57
C GLU A 3 24.93 26.39 -51.24
N LYS A 4 23.61 26.19 -51.07
CA LYS A 4 23.03 25.63 -49.85
C LYS A 4 23.38 24.16 -49.62
N ASP A 5 23.68 23.40 -50.66
CA ASP A 5 23.94 21.96 -50.55
C ASP A 5 25.36 21.64 -50.05
N LYS A 6 26.30 22.61 -50.05
CA LYS A 6 27.69 22.40 -49.59
C LYS A 6 27.89 22.59 -48.07
N LEU A 7 26.97 23.28 -47.39
CA LEU A 7 27.10 23.59 -45.96
C LEU A 7 26.55 22.47 -45.03
N GLY A 8 26.10 21.36 -45.61
CA GLY A 8 25.55 20.21 -44.90
C GLY A 8 26.60 19.17 -44.49
N ASP A 9 27.59 18.92 -45.34
CA ASP A 9 28.53 17.81 -45.16
C ASP A 9 29.65 18.14 -44.16
N GLU A 10 30.21 19.35 -44.17
CA GLU A 10 31.30 19.76 -43.25
C GLU A 10 30.94 19.58 -41.76
N LYS A 11 29.67 19.78 -41.39
CA LYS A 11 29.17 19.59 -40.01
C LYS A 11 28.96 18.14 -39.62
N ASN A 12 28.88 17.23 -40.59
CA ASN A 12 28.71 15.80 -40.34
C ASN A 12 30.10 15.16 -40.09
N ASP A 13 31.12 15.62 -40.82
CA ASP A 13 32.50 15.16 -40.66
C ASP A 13 33.12 15.60 -39.31
N GLU A 14 32.84 16.83 -38.85
CA GLU A 14 33.23 17.26 -37.48
C GLU A 14 32.62 16.39 -36.37
N GLN A 15 31.36 15.96 -36.54
CA GLN A 15 30.71 15.07 -35.57
C GLN A 15 31.27 13.64 -35.63
N HIS A 16 31.67 13.18 -36.82
CA HIS A 16 32.28 11.86 -36.99
C HIS A 16 33.71 11.81 -36.43
N ALA A 17 34.50 12.88 -36.61
CA ALA A 17 35.84 13.02 -36.02
C ALA A 17 35.82 12.98 -34.48
N TRP A 18 34.87 13.69 -33.85
CA TRP A 18 34.72 13.68 -32.38
C TRP A 18 34.34 12.31 -31.80
N VAL A 19 33.59 11.50 -32.55
CA VAL A 19 33.22 10.13 -32.15
C VAL A 19 34.42 9.18 -32.26
N ILE A 20 35.31 9.36 -33.24
CA ILE A 20 36.55 8.58 -33.37
C ILE A 20 37.53 8.92 -32.23
N GLU A 21 37.73 10.20 -31.92
CA GLU A 21 38.60 10.63 -30.81
C GLU A 21 38.14 10.06 -29.45
N LEU A 22 36.84 9.87 -29.25
CA LEU A 22 36.29 9.23 -28.04
C LEU A 22 36.57 7.72 -27.97
N LEU A 23 36.60 7.02 -29.11
CA LEU A 23 36.78 5.57 -29.17
C LEU A 23 38.25 5.15 -29.04
N GLU A 24 39.19 6.00 -29.44
CA GLU A 24 40.62 5.76 -29.24
C GLU A 24 41.06 5.98 -27.79
N ARG A 25 40.37 6.89 -27.07
CA ARG A 25 40.69 7.26 -25.68
C ARG A 25 40.40 6.15 -24.65
N ASP A 26 39.46 5.26 -24.95
CA ASP A 26 39.10 4.11 -24.09
C ASP A 26 39.99 2.87 -24.31
N ASN A 27 40.91 2.89 -25.28
CA ASN A 27 41.81 1.76 -25.59
C ASN A 27 43.25 1.90 -25.02
N ALA A 28 43.51 2.89 -24.16
CA ALA A 28 44.82 3.07 -23.55
C ALA A 28 45.13 1.96 -22.51
N PRO A 29 46.27 1.24 -22.60
CA PRO A 29 46.59 0.14 -21.70
C PRO A 29 46.96 0.65 -20.30
N THR A 30 46.35 0.05 -19.27
CA THR A 30 46.64 0.37 -17.86
C THR A 30 48.06 -0.04 -17.46
N PRO A 31 48.84 0.83 -16.80
CA PRO A 31 50.16 0.46 -16.31
C PRO A 31 50.07 -0.56 -15.16
N LYS A 32 51.04 -1.47 -15.11
CA LYS A 32 51.11 -2.59 -14.17
C LYS A 32 51.39 -2.10 -12.75
N SER A 33 50.78 -2.75 -11.77
CA SER A 33 51.24 -2.70 -10.37
C SER A 33 52.64 -3.30 -10.26
N VAL A 34 53.53 -2.59 -9.57
CA VAL A 34 54.84 -3.10 -9.14
C VAL A 34 54.92 -2.88 -7.64
N ASP A 35 55.28 -3.94 -6.92
CA ASP A 35 55.49 -3.95 -5.48
C ASP A 35 56.77 -3.18 -5.08
N LEU A 36 56.88 -2.81 -3.81
CA LEU A 36 58.06 -2.97 -2.93
C LEU A 36 58.03 -1.97 -1.76
N ASP A 37 57.77 -2.53 -0.59
CA ASP A 37 58.55 -2.43 0.65
C ASP A 37 59.39 -1.18 1.00
N ASN A 38 59.31 -0.87 2.31
CA ASN A 38 60.41 -0.69 3.26
C ASN A 38 60.74 0.71 3.84
N GLU A 39 61.25 0.64 5.07
CA GLU A 39 62.11 1.61 5.78
C GLU A 39 61.54 2.96 6.28
N SER A 40 61.05 2.94 7.52
CA SER A 40 61.58 3.80 8.60
C SER A 40 62.82 3.10 9.20
N PRO A 41 63.82 3.77 9.86
CA PRO A 41 63.68 4.69 11.01
C PRO A 41 64.59 5.94 10.88
N GLN A 42 64.73 6.88 11.83
CA GLN A 42 65.28 6.88 13.21
C GLN A 42 65.13 8.31 13.78
N GLN A 43 65.38 8.71 15.04
CA GLN A 43 65.41 8.17 16.42
C GLN A 43 65.29 9.45 17.32
N GLU A 44 64.91 9.43 18.59
CA GLU A 44 65.64 9.04 19.81
C GLU A 44 64.59 8.92 20.94
N ALA A 45 64.55 7.88 21.78
CA ALA A 45 65.42 7.63 22.95
C ALA A 45 65.29 8.74 24.02
N LEU A 46 65.06 8.50 25.32
CA LEU A 46 65.17 7.33 26.23
C LEU A 46 63.97 7.37 27.21
N GLY A 47 63.59 6.35 28.00
CA GLY A 47 64.05 4.98 28.22
C GLY A 47 63.55 4.48 29.59
N GLU A 48 63.17 3.19 29.71
CA GLU A 48 63.15 2.32 30.93
C GLU A 48 62.46 2.82 32.24
N SER A 49 61.79 2.06 33.13
CA SER A 49 61.21 0.71 33.24
C SER A 49 60.23 0.76 34.47
N SER A 50 59.55 -0.25 35.03
CA SER A 50 59.44 -1.70 34.81
C SER A 50 58.12 -2.27 35.42
N GLN A 51 57.82 -3.54 35.13
CA GLN A 51 57.13 -4.57 35.95
C GLN A 51 55.89 -4.31 36.87
N ASN A 52 54.91 -5.22 36.67
CA ASN A 52 54.08 -5.94 37.67
C ASN A 52 52.92 -5.28 38.47
N GLU A 53 51.71 -5.76 38.15
CA GLU A 53 50.63 -6.29 39.01
C GLU A 53 50.08 -5.56 40.29
N PRO A 54 48.82 -5.86 40.69
CA PRO A 54 48.02 -5.08 41.67
C PRO A 54 48.22 -5.61 43.13
N PRO A 55 47.46 -5.25 44.21
CA PRO A 55 46.16 -4.54 44.30
C PRO A 55 46.01 -3.57 45.53
N GLN A 56 44.75 -3.36 45.96
CA GLN A 56 44.28 -2.93 47.31
C GLN A 56 44.07 -1.43 47.63
N ASN A 57 42.79 -1.03 47.51
CA ASN A 57 41.95 -0.48 48.58
C ASN A 57 42.63 -0.12 49.93
N GLN A 58 42.66 1.17 50.29
CA GLN A 58 42.62 1.64 51.68
C GLN A 58 41.76 2.91 51.83
N ASN A 59 41.04 2.99 52.95
CA ASN A 59 40.34 4.20 53.41
C ASN A 59 41.34 5.22 53.96
N THR A 60 41.00 6.51 53.89
CA THR A 60 40.79 7.42 55.06
C THR A 60 40.65 8.85 54.56
N LEU A 61 39.65 9.59 55.06
CA LEU A 61 39.89 10.74 55.95
C LEU A 61 38.59 11.37 56.42
N ASP A 62 38.60 11.69 57.70
CA ASP A 62 37.56 12.21 58.55
C ASP A 62 37.00 13.58 58.13
N GLY A 63 35.77 13.89 58.57
CA GLY A 63 35.12 15.17 58.29
C GLY A 63 33.75 15.30 58.98
N CYS A 64 33.74 15.32 60.30
CA CYS A 64 32.52 15.46 61.11
C CYS A 64 31.82 16.83 60.88
N ASN A 65 30.49 16.87 60.74
CA ASN A 65 29.61 17.56 61.71
C ASN A 65 28.10 17.55 61.38
N THR A 66 27.33 17.26 62.44
CA THR A 66 26.00 17.81 62.79
C THR A 66 24.81 17.69 61.81
N GLU A 67 24.04 16.63 62.02
CA GLU A 67 22.60 16.66 62.32
C GLU A 67 21.75 17.83 61.77
N ALA A 68 20.99 17.54 60.72
CA ALA A 68 19.65 18.11 60.52
C ALA A 68 18.71 16.97 60.07
N VAL A 69 17.76 16.60 60.91
CA VAL A 69 16.79 15.54 60.63
C VAL A 69 15.81 16.02 59.56
N GLY A 70 15.94 15.48 58.35
CA GLY A 70 15.08 15.75 57.20
C GLY A 70 14.61 14.45 56.56
N GLU A 71 13.30 14.26 56.50
CA GLU A 71 12.61 13.00 56.27
C GLU A 71 12.99 12.21 55.00
N ILE A 72 12.81 10.89 55.13
CA ILE A 72 12.99 9.85 54.12
C ILE A 72 12.28 10.21 52.81
N LEU A 73 13.07 10.53 51.78
CA LEU A 73 12.69 10.35 50.38
C LEU A 73 13.72 9.43 49.73
N GLU A 74 13.33 8.18 49.48
CA GLU A 74 14.13 7.28 48.64
C GLU A 74 14.29 7.93 47.25
N GLU A 75 15.54 8.19 46.84
CA GLU A 75 15.84 8.59 45.46
C GLU A 75 15.50 7.46 44.49
N ILE A 76 14.27 7.48 43.98
CA ILE A 76 13.88 6.66 42.83
C ILE A 76 14.65 7.17 41.61
N SER A 77 15.84 6.60 41.41
CA SER A 77 16.67 6.84 40.23
C SER A 77 15.82 6.73 38.96
N PRO A 78 15.85 7.72 38.06
CA PRO A 78 14.87 7.82 36.98
C PRO A 78 14.90 6.57 36.07
N PRO A 79 13.73 6.03 35.69
CA PRO A 79 13.64 4.75 34.99
C PRO A 79 14.44 4.79 33.68
N ARG A 80 15.39 3.86 33.54
CA ARG A 80 16.32 3.83 32.41
C ARG A 80 15.52 3.66 31.10
N PRO A 81 15.82 4.42 30.03
CA PRO A 81 15.05 4.34 28.81
C PRO A 81 15.09 2.93 28.19
N ILE A 82 13.93 2.40 27.81
CA ILE A 82 13.80 1.08 27.17
C ILE A 82 14.49 1.08 25.81
N CYS A 83 15.26 0.03 25.52
CA CYS A 83 16.07 -0.10 24.31
C CYS A 83 15.25 0.10 23.01
N ARG A 84 15.67 1.05 22.14
CA ARG A 84 14.95 1.39 20.89
C ARG A 84 14.80 0.21 19.92
N PHE A 85 15.76 -0.73 19.90
CA PHE A 85 15.68 -1.94 19.09
C PHE A 85 14.70 -2.97 19.68
N TYR A 86 14.67 -3.07 21.02
CA TYR A 86 13.73 -3.91 21.77
C TYR A 86 12.28 -3.42 21.60
N GLN A 87 12.04 -2.12 21.73
CA GLN A 87 10.71 -1.51 21.55
C GLN A 87 10.06 -1.82 20.19
N ARG A 88 10.89 -1.98 19.14
CA ARG A 88 10.46 -2.25 17.76
C ARG A 88 10.39 -3.75 17.43
N ASN A 89 10.61 -4.63 18.41
CA ASN A 89 10.67 -6.09 18.24
C ASN A 89 11.75 -6.57 17.24
N ILE A 90 12.79 -5.76 17.01
CA ILE A 90 13.88 -6.07 16.07
C ILE A 90 14.94 -6.85 16.84
N PHE A 91 14.69 -8.14 17.08
CA PHE A 91 15.54 -8.99 17.93
C PHE A 91 17.02 -9.09 17.49
N ARG A 92 17.32 -8.88 16.20
CA ARG A 92 18.70 -8.83 15.66
C ARG A 92 19.37 -7.45 15.73
N GLY A 93 18.65 -6.42 16.20
CA GLY A 93 19.15 -5.03 16.24
C GLY A 93 19.88 -4.65 17.53
N CYS A 94 19.62 -5.34 18.63
CA CYS A 94 20.39 -5.18 19.87
C CYS A 94 21.49 -6.24 19.93
N ARG A 95 22.76 -5.83 20.12
CA ARG A 95 23.92 -6.75 20.18
C ARG A 95 23.80 -7.84 21.25
N THR A 96 22.94 -7.66 22.25
CA THR A 96 22.79 -8.56 23.41
C THR A 96 21.49 -9.36 23.43
N GLY A 97 20.73 -9.35 22.32
CA GLY A 97 19.56 -10.21 22.13
C GLY A 97 18.38 -9.89 23.08
N ARG A 98 17.59 -10.92 23.43
CA ARG A 98 16.36 -10.74 24.23
C ARG A 98 16.62 -10.35 25.68
N ASN A 99 17.69 -10.87 26.28
CA ASN A 99 17.90 -10.84 27.73
C ASN A 99 18.59 -9.56 28.22
N GLY A 100 19.09 -8.71 27.31
CA GLY A 100 19.59 -7.37 27.65
C GLY A 100 20.82 -7.30 28.55
N LYS A 101 21.44 -8.43 28.92
CA LYS A 101 22.43 -8.53 30.02
C LYS A 101 23.59 -7.52 29.95
N ASN A 102 24.02 -7.12 28.75
CA ASN A 102 25.05 -6.08 28.55
C ASN A 102 24.51 -4.90 27.70
N CYS A 103 23.22 -4.54 27.84
CA CYS A 103 22.64 -3.38 27.17
C CYS A 103 22.55 -2.19 28.14
N ASN A 104 22.99 -1.00 27.70
CA ASN A 104 22.88 0.24 28.48
C ASN A 104 21.43 0.76 28.62
N TYR A 105 20.44 -0.02 28.16
CA TYR A 105 19.03 0.34 28.06
C TYR A 105 18.16 -0.83 28.54
N GLU A 106 17.01 -0.53 29.14
CA GLU A 106 16.19 -1.56 29.79
C GLU A 106 15.47 -2.49 28.79
N HIS A 107 15.32 -3.76 29.17
CA HIS A 107 14.65 -4.83 28.42
C HIS A 107 13.52 -5.49 29.26
N PRO A 108 12.42 -4.76 29.57
CA PRO A 108 11.35 -5.25 30.44
C PRO A 108 10.57 -6.43 29.84
N GLY A 109 10.16 -7.38 30.69
CA GLY A 109 9.51 -8.63 30.28
C GLY A 109 8.24 -8.43 29.44
N VAL A 110 8.18 -9.06 28.26
CA VAL A 110 7.09 -8.89 27.29
C VAL A 110 5.78 -9.55 27.76
N CYS A 111 4.65 -8.88 27.53
CA CYS A 111 3.33 -9.44 27.76
C CYS A 111 2.98 -10.52 26.73
N TRP A 112 3.12 -11.80 27.10
CA TRP A 112 2.80 -12.95 26.25
C TRP A 112 1.34 -12.94 25.74
N ARG A 113 0.38 -12.50 26.56
CA ARG A 113 -1.04 -12.37 26.15
C ARG A 113 -1.21 -11.34 25.04
N TYR A 114 -0.48 -10.22 25.08
CA TYR A 114 -0.49 -9.21 24.02
C TYR A 114 0.25 -9.68 22.77
N LEU A 115 1.39 -10.35 22.94
CA LEU A 115 2.22 -10.81 21.81
C LEU A 115 1.50 -11.83 20.93
N ASN A 116 0.79 -12.80 21.53
CA ASN A 116 0.19 -13.92 20.81
C ASN A 116 -1.28 -13.69 20.42
N TYR A 117 -2.03 -12.88 21.18
CA TYR A 117 -3.47 -12.68 20.98
C TYR A 117 -3.87 -11.21 20.78
N GLY A 118 -2.93 -10.26 20.87
CA GLY A 118 -3.21 -8.83 20.74
C GLY A 118 -4.10 -8.26 21.86
N PRO A 119 -4.68 -7.06 21.66
CA PRO A 119 -5.63 -6.46 22.58
C PRO A 119 -7.10 -6.81 22.26
N ASN A 120 -7.39 -7.23 21.03
CA ASN A 120 -8.77 -7.39 20.52
C ASN A 120 -9.36 -8.80 20.73
N ASN A 121 -8.54 -9.79 21.09
CA ASN A 121 -9.00 -11.17 21.29
C ASN A 121 -9.49 -11.39 22.74
N ALA A 122 -10.42 -12.31 22.96
CA ALA A 122 -10.87 -12.72 24.29
C ALA A 122 -9.71 -13.21 25.18
N LYS A 123 -8.68 -13.85 24.61
CA LYS A 123 -7.46 -14.30 25.32
C LYS A 123 -6.33 -13.25 25.34
N GLY A 124 -6.61 -12.06 24.81
CA GLY A 124 -5.67 -10.93 24.67
C GLY A 124 -5.44 -10.12 25.95
N CYS A 125 -4.44 -9.23 25.90
CA CYS A 125 -4.20 -8.30 27.01
C CYS A 125 -4.98 -6.99 26.83
N ARG A 126 -6.02 -6.81 27.63
CA ARG A 126 -6.88 -5.60 27.62
C ARG A 126 -6.33 -4.42 28.43
N LEU A 127 -5.31 -4.63 29.26
CA LEU A 127 -4.74 -3.60 30.15
C LEU A 127 -3.97 -2.50 29.39
N GLY A 128 -3.62 -2.72 28.13
CA GLY A 128 -2.97 -1.70 27.28
C GLY A 128 -1.66 -1.17 27.91
N LYS A 129 -1.56 0.16 28.06
CA LYS A 129 -0.41 0.81 28.72
C LYS A 129 -0.32 0.55 30.23
N LYS A 130 -1.42 0.12 30.88
CA LYS A 130 -1.47 -0.24 32.31
C LYS A 130 -1.08 -1.69 32.58
N CYS A 131 -0.57 -2.42 31.58
CA CYS A 131 -0.08 -3.78 31.80
C CYS A 131 1.28 -3.76 32.51
N PRO A 132 1.51 -4.56 33.57
CA PRO A 132 2.81 -4.68 34.23
C PRO A 132 3.88 -5.40 33.37
N LYS A 133 3.55 -5.79 32.13
CA LYS A 133 4.46 -6.43 31.17
C LYS A 133 4.49 -5.64 29.87
N PHE A 134 5.67 -5.53 29.27
CA PHE A 134 5.93 -4.64 28.15
C PHE A 134 5.15 -5.03 26.88
N HIS A 135 4.56 -4.03 26.21
CA HIS A 135 3.84 -4.19 24.94
C HIS A 135 4.67 -3.61 23.78
N PRO A 136 5.36 -4.45 22.97
CA PRO A 136 6.16 -3.97 21.84
C PRO A 136 5.31 -3.30 20.76
N ARG A 137 5.91 -2.36 20.02
CA ARG A 137 5.24 -1.65 18.91
C ARG A 137 5.13 -2.53 17.67
N LEU A 138 4.11 -3.38 17.66
CA LEU A 138 3.70 -4.18 16.51
C LEU A 138 2.75 -3.37 15.60
N CYS A 139 2.75 -3.63 14.29
CA CYS A 139 1.82 -2.95 13.38
C CYS A 139 0.39 -3.50 13.56
N LYS A 140 -0.62 -2.65 13.34
CA LYS A 140 -2.04 -2.98 13.57
C LYS A 140 -2.47 -4.28 12.88
N MET A 141 -1.96 -4.57 11.68
CA MET A 141 -2.23 -5.80 10.93
C MET A 141 -1.60 -7.04 11.57
N SER A 142 -0.32 -7.01 11.98
CA SER A 142 0.32 -8.17 12.64
C SER A 142 -0.34 -8.55 13.97
N VAL A 143 -0.98 -7.59 14.62
CA VAL A 143 -1.72 -7.78 15.88
C VAL A 143 -3.13 -8.33 15.64
N SER A 144 -3.79 -7.96 14.53
CA SER A 144 -5.19 -8.31 14.27
C SER A 144 -5.40 -9.66 13.59
N THR A 145 -4.44 -10.12 12.77
CA THR A 145 -4.62 -11.29 11.89
C THR A 145 -4.25 -12.63 12.54
N GLY A 146 -3.63 -12.64 13.71
CA GLY A 146 -3.27 -13.88 14.39
C GLY A 146 -2.32 -14.78 13.58
N ILE A 147 -1.48 -14.21 12.70
CA ILE A 147 -0.58 -14.92 11.76
C ILE A 147 0.24 -16.05 12.41
N GLN A 148 0.58 -15.94 13.71
CA GLN A 148 1.24 -17.02 14.44
C GLN A 148 0.41 -18.31 14.54
N ARG A 149 -0.92 -18.22 14.59
CA ARG A 149 -1.82 -19.37 14.75
C ARG A 149 -1.93 -20.20 13.48
N GLU A 150 -2.13 -19.55 12.32
CA GLU A 150 -2.11 -20.24 11.02
C GLU A 150 -0.73 -20.84 10.73
N PHE A 151 0.35 -20.12 11.09
CA PHE A 151 1.71 -20.62 10.97
C PHE A 151 1.98 -21.83 11.89
N GLN A 152 1.53 -21.81 13.15
CA GLN A 152 1.60 -22.96 14.06
C GLN A 152 0.68 -24.12 13.63
N GLN A 153 -0.46 -23.84 12.98
CA GLN A 153 -1.32 -24.87 12.39
C GLN A 153 -0.65 -25.53 11.18
N LEU A 154 -0.02 -24.77 10.28
CA LEU A 154 0.80 -25.32 9.20
C LEU A 154 1.99 -26.12 9.74
N GLN A 155 2.68 -25.59 10.75
CA GLN A 155 3.81 -26.26 11.38
C GLN A 155 3.37 -27.57 12.06
N THR A 156 2.20 -27.61 12.72
CA THR A 156 1.65 -28.86 13.28
C THR A 156 1.08 -29.80 12.23
N GLN A 157 0.56 -29.31 11.09
CA GLN A 157 0.17 -30.19 9.98
C GLN A 157 1.39 -30.81 9.29
N MET A 158 2.49 -30.07 9.09
CA MET A 158 3.73 -30.66 8.57
C MET A 158 4.34 -31.67 9.55
N HIS A 159 4.32 -31.42 10.87
CA HIS A 159 4.72 -32.43 11.86
C HIS A 159 3.80 -33.65 11.90
N LYS A 160 2.48 -33.48 11.69
CA LYS A 160 1.54 -34.61 11.56
C LYS A 160 1.80 -35.43 10.31
N PHE A 161 2.06 -34.78 9.18
CA PHE A 161 2.39 -35.46 7.92
C PHE A 161 3.74 -36.20 8.01
N ALA A 162 4.76 -35.57 8.58
CA ALA A 162 6.04 -36.21 8.86
C ALA A 162 5.88 -37.43 9.79
N ARG A 163 5.11 -37.32 10.89
CA ARG A 163 4.79 -38.47 11.76
C ARG A 163 3.97 -39.56 11.06
N MET A 164 3.07 -39.20 10.16
CA MET A 164 2.27 -40.16 9.40
C MET A 164 3.17 -41.02 8.50
N LEU A 165 4.07 -40.38 7.75
CA LEU A 165 5.10 -41.06 6.97
C LEU A 165 6.05 -41.88 7.86
N GLN A 166 6.44 -41.35 9.02
CA GLN A 166 7.34 -42.02 9.97
C GLN A 166 6.71 -43.29 10.57
N MET A 167 5.40 -43.29 10.85
CA MET A 167 4.65 -44.49 11.24
C MET A 167 4.45 -45.47 10.08
N GLN A 168 4.21 -44.96 8.86
CA GLN A 168 4.01 -45.79 7.67
C GLN A 168 5.30 -46.48 7.19
N MET A 169 6.48 -45.98 7.60
CA MET A 169 7.80 -46.57 7.31
C MET A 169 8.52 -47.15 8.55
N GLY A 170 7.84 -47.29 9.69
CA GLY A 170 8.36 -48.02 10.87
C GLY A 170 9.56 -47.39 11.60
N LEU A 171 9.80 -46.08 11.46
CA LEU A 171 10.99 -45.41 12.02
C LEU A 171 10.76 -44.82 13.42
N SER A 172 11.74 -44.98 14.32
CA SER A 172 11.67 -44.47 15.69
C SER A 172 11.66 -42.93 15.78
N PRO A 173 11.07 -42.33 16.85
CA PRO A 173 10.94 -40.87 16.94
C PRO A 173 12.25 -40.17 17.32
N LEU A 174 12.76 -39.29 16.44
CA LEU A 174 13.86 -38.38 16.76
C LEU A 174 13.40 -37.30 17.76
N GLN A 175 14.12 -37.17 18.88
CA GLN A 175 13.86 -36.16 19.91
C GLN A 175 14.68 -34.89 19.65
N GLY A 176 14.04 -33.82 19.16
CA GLY A 176 14.69 -32.51 19.04
C GLY A 176 13.81 -31.44 18.35
N PRO A 177 13.57 -30.27 18.98
CA PRO A 177 12.76 -29.21 18.36
C PRO A 177 13.59 -28.35 17.39
N MET A 178 13.63 -28.73 16.10
CA MET A 178 14.18 -27.85 15.05
C MET A 178 13.27 -26.64 14.77
N THR A 179 13.59 -25.49 15.37
CA THR A 179 12.91 -24.22 15.08
C THR A 179 13.75 -23.32 14.15
N VAL A 180 13.51 -23.40 12.83
CA VAL A 180 14.10 -22.49 11.83
C VAL A 180 13.13 -21.33 11.52
N PRO A 181 13.47 -20.06 11.80
CA PRO A 181 12.50 -18.95 11.71
C PRO A 181 12.43 -18.31 10.31
N TYR A 182 11.54 -18.81 9.44
CA TYR A 182 11.14 -18.14 8.21
C TYR A 182 9.94 -17.20 8.43
N HIS A 183 10.15 -15.89 8.33
CA HIS A 183 9.09 -14.86 8.46
C HIS A 183 9.28 -13.72 7.43
N ASN A 184 8.78 -13.89 6.19
CA ASN A 184 8.18 -12.78 5.40
C ASN A 184 7.51 -13.16 4.03
N MET A 185 6.98 -14.38 3.83
CA MET A 185 6.55 -14.83 2.48
C MET A 185 5.04 -15.00 2.23
N ALA A 186 4.18 -14.93 3.26
CA ALA A 186 2.78 -15.38 3.16
C ALA A 186 1.93 -14.65 2.09
N HIS A 187 2.01 -13.32 2.01
CA HIS A 187 1.13 -12.53 1.12
C HIS A 187 1.37 -12.69 -0.39
N GLN A 188 2.46 -13.32 -0.81
CA GLN A 188 2.73 -13.64 -2.23
C GLN A 188 2.61 -15.14 -2.55
N ALA A 189 2.39 -16.00 -1.55
CA ALA A 189 2.35 -17.45 -1.74
C ALA A 189 1.00 -17.96 -2.27
N GLN A 190 -0.13 -17.45 -1.73
CA GLN A 190 -1.44 -18.04 -2.00
C GLN A 190 -1.87 -18.03 -3.50
N PRO A 191 -1.67 -16.96 -4.30
CA PRO A 191 -2.02 -16.98 -5.73
C PRO A 191 -1.09 -17.84 -6.59
N TYR A 192 0.03 -18.30 -6.03
CA TYR A 192 1.04 -19.12 -6.69
C TYR A 192 0.83 -20.60 -6.39
N MET A 193 0.44 -20.96 -5.16
CA MET A 193 0.16 -22.34 -4.78
C MET A 193 -1.00 -22.98 -5.58
N MET A 194 -1.98 -22.19 -6.03
CA MET A 194 -3.05 -22.65 -6.93
C MET A 194 -2.64 -22.79 -8.40
N LYS A 195 -1.38 -22.48 -8.76
CA LYS A 195 -0.83 -22.65 -10.11
C LYS A 195 0.21 -23.76 -10.21
N VAL A 196 0.51 -24.41 -9.08
CA VAL A 196 1.37 -25.58 -9.03
C VAL A 196 0.51 -26.79 -9.36
N ASP A 197 0.95 -27.62 -10.30
CA ASP A 197 0.28 -28.88 -10.58
C ASP A 197 0.69 -29.94 -9.55
N TRP A 198 -0.04 -29.94 -8.43
CA TRP A 198 0.14 -30.92 -7.36
C TRP A 198 -0.24 -32.34 -7.77
N PHE A 199 -1.05 -32.51 -8.83
CA PHE A 199 -1.45 -33.84 -9.30
C PHE A 199 -0.28 -34.49 -10.04
N SER A 200 0.32 -33.78 -11.00
CA SER A 200 1.51 -34.26 -11.73
C SER A 200 2.70 -34.50 -10.80
N ILE A 201 2.94 -33.61 -9.82
CA ILE A 201 4.00 -33.83 -8.80
C ILE A 201 3.73 -35.10 -7.98
N LYS A 202 2.48 -35.34 -7.56
CA LYS A 202 2.13 -36.51 -6.76
C LYS A 202 2.28 -37.81 -7.56
N ASN A 203 1.91 -37.79 -8.84
CA ASN A 203 2.01 -38.96 -9.71
C ASN A 203 3.48 -39.33 -9.96
N GLU A 204 4.30 -38.37 -10.38
CA GLU A 204 5.72 -38.59 -10.71
C GLU A 204 6.55 -38.99 -9.47
N LEU A 205 6.19 -38.53 -8.27
CA LEU A 205 6.78 -39.01 -7.00
C LEU A 205 6.31 -40.41 -6.58
N GLY A 206 5.13 -40.84 -7.03
CA GLY A 206 4.58 -42.18 -6.78
C GLY A 206 5.08 -43.23 -7.76
N GLU A 207 5.45 -42.82 -8.98
CA GLU A 207 6.08 -43.65 -10.01
C GLU A 207 7.61 -43.80 -9.83
N THR A 208 8.21 -43.03 -8.93
CA THR A 208 9.64 -43.15 -8.60
C THR A 208 9.88 -44.41 -7.76
N ASP A 209 10.76 -45.32 -8.23
CA ASP A 209 11.16 -46.50 -7.47
C ASP A 209 12.16 -46.14 -6.36
N TRP A 210 11.60 -45.82 -5.20
CA TRP A 210 12.37 -45.54 -3.99
C TRP A 210 13.01 -46.80 -3.38
N GLN A 211 12.58 -48.02 -3.72
CA GLN A 211 13.19 -49.22 -3.16
C GLN A 211 14.52 -49.51 -3.87
N GLY A 212 14.53 -49.45 -5.20
CA GLY A 212 15.76 -49.55 -6.00
C GLY A 212 16.77 -48.43 -5.72
N GLU A 213 16.35 -47.17 -5.63
CA GLU A 213 17.27 -46.04 -5.35
C GLU A 213 17.87 -46.05 -3.92
N PHE A 214 17.30 -46.82 -2.98
CA PHE A 214 17.76 -46.90 -1.59
C PHE A 214 18.54 -48.18 -1.26
N GLU A 215 18.75 -49.07 -2.21
CA GLU A 215 19.53 -50.28 -1.98
C GLU A 215 21.03 -49.94 -1.93
N GLY A 216 21.76 -50.49 -0.95
CA GLY A 216 23.21 -50.26 -0.76
C GLY A 216 23.67 -48.88 -0.25
N THR A 217 22.81 -47.85 -0.21
CA THR A 217 23.20 -46.48 0.23
C THR A 217 23.11 -46.25 1.74
N SER A 218 23.83 -45.24 2.25
CA SER A 218 23.75 -44.78 3.64
C SER A 218 22.49 -43.92 3.93
N VAL A 219 22.18 -43.70 5.21
CA VAL A 219 20.98 -42.93 5.62
C VAL A 219 21.03 -41.48 5.11
N ASP A 220 22.20 -40.83 5.16
CA ASP A 220 22.37 -39.46 4.68
C ASP A 220 22.30 -39.38 3.15
N GLU A 221 22.82 -40.37 2.43
CA GLU A 221 22.68 -40.46 0.97
C GLU A 221 21.22 -40.61 0.56
N LYS A 222 20.44 -41.49 1.20
CA LYS A 222 19.00 -41.64 0.96
C LYS A 222 18.24 -40.33 1.15
N TYR A 223 18.54 -39.59 2.22
CA TYR A 223 17.94 -38.28 2.48
C TYR A 223 18.29 -37.25 1.40
N ASN A 224 19.55 -37.21 0.95
CA ASN A 224 19.98 -36.34 -0.13
C ASN A 224 19.36 -36.73 -1.48
N THR A 225 19.23 -38.02 -1.78
CA THR A 225 18.54 -38.55 -2.96
C THR A 225 17.08 -38.09 -2.99
N ILE A 226 16.32 -38.31 -1.90
CA ILE A 226 14.93 -37.84 -1.75
C ILE A 226 14.81 -36.33 -2.04
N ILE A 227 15.66 -35.51 -1.42
CA ILE A 227 15.67 -34.06 -1.64
C ILE A 227 15.99 -33.72 -3.10
N SER A 228 16.99 -34.37 -3.70
CA SER A 228 17.40 -34.08 -5.08
C SER A 228 16.28 -34.42 -6.07
N THR A 229 15.61 -35.56 -5.88
CA THR A 229 14.54 -36.07 -6.76
C THR A 229 13.25 -35.27 -6.58
N THR A 230 12.83 -34.96 -5.34
CA THR A 230 11.72 -34.02 -5.12
C THR A 230 12.01 -32.62 -5.67
N LEU A 231 13.24 -32.10 -5.59
CA LEU A 231 13.60 -30.82 -6.19
C LEU A 231 13.62 -30.85 -7.72
N LYS A 232 14.03 -31.96 -8.36
CA LYS A 232 13.93 -32.15 -9.82
C LYS A 232 12.46 -32.11 -10.28
N ILE A 233 11.61 -32.94 -9.67
CA ILE A 233 10.17 -33.03 -9.98
C ILE A 233 9.47 -31.69 -9.71
N ALA A 234 9.76 -31.04 -8.57
CA ALA A 234 9.20 -29.73 -8.26
C ALA A 234 9.64 -28.66 -9.29
N ARG A 235 10.89 -28.66 -9.77
CA ARG A 235 11.33 -27.70 -10.81
C ARG A 235 10.62 -27.90 -12.16
N LYS A 236 10.17 -29.12 -12.47
CA LYS A 236 9.44 -29.45 -13.70
C LYS A 236 8.00 -28.91 -13.69
N HIS A 237 7.29 -29.09 -12.58
CA HIS A 237 5.85 -28.82 -12.47
C HIS A 237 5.47 -27.53 -11.72
N VAL A 238 6.41 -26.89 -11.01
CA VAL A 238 6.19 -25.59 -10.37
C VAL A 238 6.51 -24.47 -11.36
N PRO A 239 5.54 -23.65 -11.81
CA PRO A 239 5.79 -22.60 -12.80
C PRO A 239 6.75 -21.55 -12.23
N PRO A 240 7.78 -21.09 -12.98
CA PRO A 240 8.81 -20.21 -12.42
C PRO A 240 8.22 -18.89 -11.88
N ARG A 241 8.66 -18.49 -10.69
CA ARG A 241 8.32 -17.17 -10.15
C ARG A 241 8.83 -16.08 -11.10
N LYS A 242 7.90 -15.26 -11.60
CA LYS A 242 8.25 -14.04 -12.35
C LYS A 242 9.15 -13.16 -11.48
N ALA A 243 10.38 -12.92 -11.95
CA ALA A 243 11.33 -12.06 -11.26
C ALA A 243 10.76 -10.64 -11.14
N CYS A 244 10.43 -10.25 -9.90
CA CYS A 244 9.93 -8.91 -9.59
C CYS A 244 11.12 -7.96 -9.40
N TYR A 245 11.72 -7.54 -10.52
CA TYR A 245 12.72 -6.47 -10.51
C TYR A 245 12.06 -5.18 -10.05
N LYS A 246 12.33 -4.76 -8.82
CA LYS A 246 11.96 -3.43 -8.34
C LYS A 246 12.74 -2.41 -9.18
N ALA A 247 12.01 -1.48 -9.82
CA ALA A 247 12.61 -0.39 -10.58
C ALA A 247 13.61 0.38 -9.70
N THR A 248 14.90 0.12 -9.91
CA THR A 248 15.95 0.59 -9.03
C THR A 248 16.52 1.88 -9.59
N ILE A 249 16.29 3.00 -8.90
CA ILE A 249 16.82 4.31 -9.31
C ILE A 249 18.34 4.18 -9.55
N PRO A 250 18.87 4.60 -10.72
CA PRO A 250 20.29 4.49 -11.05
C PRO A 250 21.23 5.07 -9.99
N ARG A 251 22.43 4.48 -9.84
CA ARG A 251 23.43 4.89 -8.84
C ARG A 251 23.81 6.36 -8.98
N GLU A 252 24.08 6.80 -10.20
CA GLU A 252 24.39 8.19 -10.55
C GLU A 252 23.27 9.16 -10.10
N ARG A 253 22.02 8.87 -10.48
CA ARG A 253 20.86 9.68 -10.09
C ARG A 253 20.70 9.77 -8.57
N LYS A 254 20.94 8.68 -7.83
CA LYS A 254 21.00 8.70 -6.35
C LYS A 254 22.12 9.61 -5.82
N ILE A 255 23.29 9.65 -6.46
CA ILE A 255 24.41 10.52 -6.08
C ILE A 255 24.03 11.99 -6.30
N ILE A 256 23.47 12.35 -7.47
CA ILE A 256 23.00 13.70 -7.78
C ILE A 256 21.95 14.17 -6.76
N MET A 257 20.92 13.35 -6.50
CA MET A 257 19.88 13.65 -5.50
C MET A 257 20.44 13.85 -4.09
N ARG A 258 21.43 13.04 -3.67
CA ARG A 258 22.13 13.22 -2.38
C ARG A 258 22.96 14.51 -2.33
N LYS A 259 23.69 14.84 -3.40
CA LYS A 259 24.45 16.11 -3.51
C LYS A 259 23.52 17.31 -3.40
N ARG A 260 22.41 17.32 -4.16
CA ARG A 260 21.36 18.36 -4.12
C ARG A 260 20.76 18.51 -2.72
N SER A 261 20.43 17.38 -2.06
CA SER A 261 19.90 17.39 -0.68
C SER A 261 20.88 18.00 0.32
N LYS A 262 22.18 17.66 0.24
CA LYS A 262 23.22 18.24 1.10
C LYS A 262 23.37 19.75 0.90
N LEU A 263 23.37 20.23 -0.35
CA LEU A 263 23.44 21.66 -0.65
C LEU A 263 22.19 22.42 -0.16
N ASN A 264 21.00 21.87 -0.39
CA ASN A 264 19.76 22.47 0.11
C ASN A 264 19.73 22.57 1.64
N SER A 265 20.25 21.58 2.37
CA SER A 265 20.42 21.68 3.83
C SER A 265 21.42 22.75 4.24
N ARG A 266 22.52 22.95 3.49
CA ARG A 266 23.49 24.03 3.75
C ARG A 266 22.90 25.41 3.46
N ILE A 267 22.16 25.58 2.36
CA ILE A 267 21.49 26.83 2.00
C ILE A 267 20.53 27.28 3.11
N LYS A 268 19.77 26.36 3.73
CA LYS A 268 18.87 26.65 4.86
C LYS A 268 19.57 27.15 6.12
N LEU A 269 20.85 26.83 6.29
CA LEU A 269 21.65 27.22 7.47
C LEU A 269 22.60 28.40 7.18
N CYS A 270 22.67 28.85 5.93
CA CYS A 270 23.62 29.88 5.50
C CYS A 270 23.05 31.28 5.77
N LYS A 271 23.80 32.10 6.50
CA LYS A 271 23.49 33.51 6.77
C LYS A 271 24.09 34.47 5.73
N ASN A 272 25.12 34.06 4.99
CA ASN A 272 25.81 34.89 4.01
C ASN A 272 25.17 34.75 2.62
N ASP A 273 24.76 35.87 2.03
CA ASP A 273 24.09 35.90 0.73
C ASP A 273 24.99 35.55 -0.45
N HIS A 274 26.30 35.84 -0.37
CA HIS A 274 27.24 35.45 -1.41
C HIS A 274 27.38 33.92 -1.49
N ASP A 275 27.61 33.27 -0.35
CA ASP A 275 27.72 31.81 -0.26
C ASP A 275 26.39 31.11 -0.57
N ARG A 276 25.27 31.73 -0.20
CA ARG A 276 23.91 31.28 -0.54
C ARG A 276 23.72 31.22 -2.06
N ARG A 277 24.07 32.28 -2.80
CA ARG A 277 24.05 32.31 -4.28
C ARG A 277 24.96 31.23 -4.88
N GLY A 278 26.23 31.17 -4.47
CA GLY A 278 27.18 30.18 -4.97
C GLY A 278 26.79 28.71 -4.68
N MET A 279 25.96 28.45 -3.65
CA MET A 279 25.35 27.14 -3.42
C MET A 279 24.08 26.91 -4.25
N GLN A 280 23.25 27.94 -4.48
CA GLN A 280 22.08 27.87 -5.37
C GLN A 280 22.50 27.54 -6.81
N ASP A 281 23.58 28.13 -7.34
CA ASP A 281 24.10 27.80 -8.67
C ASP A 281 24.54 26.33 -8.79
N LYS A 282 25.17 25.80 -7.73
CA LYS A 282 25.54 24.37 -7.66
C LYS A 282 24.29 23.48 -7.63
N VAL A 283 23.21 23.92 -6.99
CA VAL A 283 21.90 23.22 -7.02
C VAL A 283 21.30 23.26 -8.43
N LYS A 284 21.28 24.42 -9.10
CA LYS A 284 20.80 24.58 -10.49
C LYS A 284 21.53 23.65 -11.46
N ARG A 285 22.86 23.56 -11.36
CA ARG A 285 23.67 22.62 -12.18
C ARG A 285 23.32 21.15 -11.92
N LEU A 286 23.12 20.76 -10.65
CA LEU A 286 22.70 19.38 -10.30
C LEU A 286 21.26 19.06 -10.76
N GLU A 287 20.39 20.06 -10.80
CA GLU A 287 19.03 19.90 -11.34
C GLU A 287 19.04 19.73 -12.86
N GLU A 288 19.89 20.45 -13.59
CA GLU A 288 20.04 20.26 -15.03
C GLU A 288 20.63 18.88 -15.36
N GLN A 289 21.65 18.42 -14.62
CA GLN A 289 22.15 17.03 -14.71
C GLN A 289 21.06 15.98 -14.43
N LEU A 290 20.14 16.27 -13.50
CA LEU A 290 19.01 15.38 -13.21
C LEU A 290 17.99 15.36 -14.36
N LYS A 291 17.64 16.51 -14.94
CA LYS A 291 16.79 16.59 -16.14
C LYS A 291 17.42 15.84 -17.30
N GLU A 292 18.73 16.00 -17.51
CA GLU A 292 19.48 15.35 -18.57
C GLU A 292 19.47 13.83 -18.43
N SER A 293 19.73 13.32 -17.22
CA SER A 293 19.57 11.90 -16.89
C SER A 293 18.17 11.36 -17.21
N HIS A 294 17.11 12.18 -17.08
CA HIS A 294 15.73 11.83 -17.45
C HIS A 294 15.38 12.05 -18.93
N ARG A 295 16.08 12.93 -19.66
CA ARG A 295 16.03 13.02 -21.13
C ARG A 295 16.63 11.76 -21.75
N ASN A 296 17.83 11.38 -21.33
CA ASN A 296 18.55 10.21 -21.86
C ASN A 296 17.94 8.86 -21.46
N GLU A 297 17.18 8.78 -20.37
CA GLU A 297 16.33 7.61 -20.09
C GLU A 297 15.14 7.51 -21.05
N ARG A 298 14.45 8.63 -21.33
CA ARG A 298 13.32 8.65 -22.29
C ARG A 298 13.77 8.36 -23.71
N ALA A 299 14.83 8.99 -24.20
CA ALA A 299 15.35 8.76 -25.55
C ALA A 299 15.73 7.28 -25.78
N ARG A 300 16.27 6.59 -24.76
CA ARG A 300 16.56 5.15 -24.82
C ARG A 300 15.30 4.29 -24.77
N ASP A 301 14.33 4.61 -23.91
CA ASP A 301 13.02 3.95 -23.87
C ASP A 301 12.32 4.07 -25.25
N GLU A 302 12.38 5.25 -25.88
CA GLU A 302 11.80 5.57 -27.19
C GLU A 302 12.49 4.83 -28.33
N THR A 303 13.82 4.91 -28.40
CA THR A 303 14.63 4.17 -29.37
C THR A 303 14.36 2.67 -29.28
N SER A 304 14.24 2.15 -28.05
CA SER A 304 13.92 0.73 -27.80
C SER A 304 12.49 0.40 -28.20
N ALA A 305 11.53 1.29 -27.95
CA ALA A 305 10.15 1.12 -28.38
C ALA A 305 10.02 1.10 -29.91
N VAL A 306 10.67 2.02 -30.62
CA VAL A 306 10.71 2.10 -32.09
C VAL A 306 11.34 0.85 -32.69
N LYS A 307 12.54 0.46 -32.22
CA LYS A 307 13.21 -0.79 -32.65
C LYS A 307 12.36 -2.04 -32.38
N ALA A 308 11.50 -2.00 -31.35
CA ALA A 308 10.60 -3.09 -31.01
C ALA A 308 9.26 -3.09 -31.78
N ILE A 309 8.90 -2.04 -32.54
CA ILE A 309 7.60 -1.98 -33.27
C ILE A 309 7.43 -3.20 -34.18
N GLN A 310 8.43 -3.46 -35.03
CA GLN A 310 8.39 -4.53 -36.04
C GLN A 310 8.28 -5.93 -35.41
N LYS A 311 8.98 -6.18 -34.30
CA LYS A 311 9.01 -7.49 -33.62
C LYS A 311 7.89 -7.68 -32.59
N ASN A 312 7.41 -6.60 -31.99
CA ASN A 312 6.42 -6.63 -30.91
C ASN A 312 5.68 -5.28 -30.78
N TYR A 313 4.72 -5.03 -31.67
CA TYR A 313 3.84 -3.85 -31.64
C TYR A 313 3.19 -3.59 -30.26
N LYS A 314 2.90 -4.65 -29.47
CA LYS A 314 2.32 -4.51 -28.11
C LYS A 314 3.27 -3.81 -27.15
N TYR A 315 4.59 -3.91 -27.34
CA TYR A 315 5.58 -3.17 -26.55
C TYR A 315 5.49 -1.66 -26.83
N PHE A 316 5.40 -1.27 -28.10
CA PHE A 316 5.22 0.12 -28.51
C PHE A 316 3.91 0.70 -27.97
N PHE A 317 2.76 0.04 -28.15
CA PHE A 317 1.49 0.54 -27.61
C PHE A 317 1.47 0.59 -26.07
N LYS A 318 2.25 -0.25 -25.38
CA LYS A 318 2.46 -0.14 -23.93
C LYS A 318 3.29 1.10 -23.57
N TYR A 319 4.31 1.44 -24.36
CA TYR A 319 5.07 2.69 -24.21
C TYR A 319 4.18 3.93 -24.43
N VAL A 320 3.44 3.99 -25.55
CA VAL A 320 2.53 5.09 -25.86
C VAL A 320 1.47 5.28 -24.76
N LYS A 321 0.84 4.19 -24.29
CA LYS A 321 -0.13 4.26 -23.18
C LYS A 321 0.51 4.76 -21.87
N LYS A 322 1.74 4.34 -21.54
CA LYS A 322 2.48 4.85 -20.37
C LYS A 322 2.63 6.38 -20.44
N GLN A 323 2.99 6.93 -21.61
CA GLN A 323 3.13 8.38 -21.78
C GLN A 323 1.78 9.11 -21.79
N ALA A 324 0.77 8.59 -22.48
CA ALA A 324 -0.58 9.18 -22.51
C ALA A 324 -1.26 9.25 -21.12
N THR A 325 -0.89 8.36 -20.18
CA THR A 325 -1.42 8.39 -18.80
C THR A 325 -0.73 9.38 -17.86
N VAL A 326 0.34 10.06 -18.30
CA VAL A 326 0.97 11.11 -17.49
C VAL A 326 0.03 12.30 -17.45
N LYS A 327 -0.64 12.51 -16.31
CA LYS A 327 -1.37 13.75 -16.03
C LYS A 327 -0.38 14.90 -16.15
N ALA A 328 -0.49 15.71 -17.20
CA ALA A 328 0.19 16.98 -17.27
C ALA A 328 -0.27 17.80 -16.06
N ALA A 329 0.64 18.03 -15.10
CA ALA A 329 0.43 19.08 -14.13
C ALA A 329 0.41 20.37 -14.92
N ILE A 330 -0.69 21.12 -14.86
CA ILE A 330 -0.78 22.44 -15.47
C ILE A 330 0.31 23.28 -14.80
N GLY A 331 1.37 23.58 -15.55
CA GLY A 331 2.43 24.45 -15.07
C GLY A 331 1.95 25.88 -14.91
N PRO A 332 2.77 26.78 -14.34
CA PRO A 332 2.55 28.21 -14.49
C PRO A 332 2.31 28.54 -15.96
N LEU A 333 1.27 29.30 -16.26
CA LEU A 333 0.99 29.68 -17.64
C LEU A 333 2.11 30.59 -18.13
N VAL A 334 2.57 30.34 -19.35
CA VAL A 334 3.63 31.10 -19.99
C VAL A 334 2.98 31.89 -21.12
N ALA A 335 3.24 33.19 -21.18
CA ALA A 335 2.78 34.05 -22.26
C ALA A 335 3.56 33.79 -23.56
N THR A 336 3.12 34.40 -24.66
CA THR A 336 3.74 34.22 -26.00
C THR A 336 5.18 34.75 -26.09
N ASP A 337 5.59 35.59 -25.15
CA ASP A 337 6.94 36.14 -24.95
C ASP A 337 7.87 35.21 -24.15
N GLY A 338 7.35 34.16 -23.50
CA GLY A 338 8.11 33.26 -22.64
C GLY A 338 8.10 33.65 -21.15
N GLU A 339 7.41 34.72 -20.74
CA GLU A 339 7.30 35.11 -19.34
C GLU A 339 6.20 34.33 -18.59
N VAL A 340 6.38 34.16 -17.27
CA VAL A 340 5.46 33.41 -16.42
C VAL A 340 4.34 34.32 -15.92
N ILE A 341 3.14 34.09 -16.45
CA ILE A 341 1.95 34.83 -16.09
C ILE A 341 1.56 34.51 -14.65
N SER A 342 1.64 35.53 -13.79
CA SER A 342 1.29 35.44 -12.37
C SER A 342 -0.02 36.14 -12.03
N ASP A 343 -0.49 37.06 -12.88
CA ASP A 343 -1.72 37.82 -12.67
C ASP A 343 -2.98 37.02 -13.07
N PRO A 344 -4.03 36.95 -12.24
CA PRO A 344 -5.27 36.25 -12.55
C PRO A 344 -6.02 36.74 -13.81
N GLN A 345 -5.98 38.03 -14.15
CA GLN A 345 -6.68 38.54 -15.34
C GLN A 345 -5.95 38.10 -16.61
N GLN A 346 -4.62 38.24 -16.63
CA GLN A 346 -3.77 37.74 -17.73
C GLN A 346 -3.87 36.22 -17.90
N ILE A 347 -4.00 35.45 -16.80
CA ILE A 347 -4.29 34.01 -16.82
C ILE A 347 -5.62 33.74 -17.54
N CYS A 348 -6.70 34.40 -17.14
CA CYS A 348 -8.02 34.22 -17.75
C CYS A 348 -8.01 34.60 -19.24
N GLN A 349 -7.38 35.72 -19.60
CA GLN A 349 -7.29 36.17 -20.99
C GLN A 349 -6.45 35.21 -21.85
N THR A 350 -5.35 34.69 -21.33
CA THR A 350 -4.51 33.70 -22.04
C THR A 350 -5.25 32.38 -22.24
N LEU A 351 -5.96 31.90 -21.21
CA LEU A 351 -6.80 30.70 -21.32
C LEU A 351 -7.93 30.91 -22.33
N ARG A 352 -8.56 32.09 -22.35
CA ARG A 352 -9.57 32.47 -23.34
C ARG A 352 -9.01 32.43 -24.76
N SER A 353 -7.88 33.10 -25.04
CA SER A 353 -7.27 33.12 -26.38
C SER A 353 -6.81 31.74 -26.84
N GLN A 354 -6.31 30.89 -25.93
CA GLN A 354 -5.98 29.49 -26.25
C GLN A 354 -7.24 28.67 -26.54
N TYR A 355 -8.33 28.89 -25.79
CA TYR A 355 -9.60 28.22 -26.01
C TYR A 355 -10.22 28.62 -27.36
N GLU A 356 -10.31 29.93 -27.66
CA GLU A 356 -10.78 30.47 -28.93
C GLU A 356 -9.98 29.90 -30.12
N LYS A 357 -8.66 29.74 -29.99
CA LYS A 357 -7.78 29.16 -31.01
C LYS A 357 -8.02 27.67 -31.30
N VAL A 358 -8.63 26.91 -30.37
CA VAL A 358 -8.97 25.49 -30.59
C VAL A 358 -10.21 25.33 -31.47
N PHE A 359 -11.08 26.35 -31.54
CA PHE A 359 -12.22 26.31 -32.44
C PHE A 359 -11.78 26.60 -33.88
N SER A 360 -12.25 25.77 -34.81
CA SER A 360 -12.16 26.08 -36.23
C SER A 360 -12.94 27.36 -36.50
N GLN A 361 -12.29 28.34 -37.14
CA GLN A 361 -13.04 29.41 -37.80
C GLN A 361 -14.02 28.76 -38.80
N PRO A 362 -15.30 29.15 -38.79
CA PRO A 362 -16.27 28.58 -39.73
C PRO A 362 -15.80 28.87 -41.15
N LYS A 363 -15.93 27.87 -42.04
CA LYS A 363 -15.61 28.07 -43.46
C LYS A 363 -16.51 29.17 -44.02
N GLU A 364 -15.97 30.05 -44.86
CA GLU A 364 -16.75 31.13 -45.48
C GLU A 364 -18.03 30.62 -46.16
N SER A 365 -17.99 29.43 -46.78
CA SER A 365 -19.16 28.78 -47.40
C SER A 365 -20.26 28.30 -46.44
N HIS A 366 -20.03 28.37 -45.13
CA HIS A 366 -20.98 28.04 -44.06
C HIS A 366 -21.18 29.23 -43.12
N ARG A 367 -20.69 30.42 -43.50
CA ARG A 367 -20.93 31.67 -42.80
C ARG A 367 -22.37 32.09 -43.08
N ILE A 368 -23.12 32.35 -42.02
CA ILE A 368 -24.49 32.85 -42.13
C ILE A 368 -24.39 34.37 -42.17
N ASP A 369 -24.61 34.96 -43.36
CA ASP A 369 -24.54 36.41 -43.55
C ASP A 369 -25.74 37.14 -42.94
N ASP A 370 -26.92 36.52 -42.99
CA ASP A 370 -28.14 36.98 -42.31
C ASP A 370 -28.72 35.86 -41.42
N PRO A 371 -28.59 35.98 -40.08
CA PRO A 371 -29.17 35.04 -39.13
C PRO A 371 -30.70 34.94 -39.21
N GLU A 372 -31.43 36.04 -39.45
CA GLU A 372 -32.89 35.98 -39.49
C GLU A 372 -33.37 35.16 -40.68
N PHE A 373 -32.80 35.36 -41.86
CA PHE A 373 -33.14 34.55 -43.04
C PHE A 373 -32.81 33.06 -42.85
N PHE A 374 -31.63 32.73 -42.29
CA PHE A 374 -31.23 31.34 -42.09
C PHE A 374 -32.14 30.58 -41.11
N PHE A 375 -32.50 31.20 -39.97
CA PHE A 375 -33.37 30.56 -38.98
C PHE A 375 -34.86 30.62 -39.34
N ASN A 376 -35.30 31.54 -40.21
CA ASN A 376 -36.69 31.64 -40.68
C ASN A 376 -36.95 30.92 -42.02
N SER A 377 -35.94 30.26 -42.61
CA SER A 377 -36.08 29.46 -43.83
C SER A 377 -37.12 28.35 -43.63
N THR A 378 -38.26 28.43 -44.34
CA THR A 378 -39.43 27.56 -44.17
C THR A 378 -39.27 26.12 -44.73
N GLY A 379 -38.05 25.58 -44.73
CA GLY A 379 -37.84 24.16 -44.89
C GLY A 379 -38.23 23.43 -43.61
N GLN A 380 -39.12 22.43 -43.68
CA GLN A 380 -39.46 21.62 -42.51
C GLN A 380 -38.16 21.10 -41.87
N PRO A 381 -37.92 21.33 -40.57
CA PRO A 381 -36.78 20.72 -39.91
C PRO A 381 -36.94 19.20 -40.02
N PRO A 382 -35.84 18.43 -40.16
CA PRO A 382 -35.91 16.98 -40.06
C PRO A 382 -36.52 16.65 -38.69
N GLN A 383 -37.75 16.17 -38.69
CA GLN A 383 -38.45 15.88 -37.46
C GLN A 383 -37.68 14.78 -36.73
N LEU A 384 -37.24 15.07 -35.52
CA LEU A 384 -36.83 14.05 -34.58
C LEU A 384 -38.09 13.24 -34.29
N GLU A 385 -38.18 12.05 -34.86
CA GLU A 385 -39.19 11.07 -34.46
C GLU A 385 -38.99 10.80 -32.96
N ASP A 386 -40.04 11.07 -32.18
CA ASP A 386 -40.00 10.84 -30.74
C ASP A 386 -39.68 9.37 -30.46
N ILE A 387 -38.79 9.13 -29.50
CA ILE A 387 -38.58 7.77 -28.99
C ILE A 387 -39.86 7.38 -28.28
N ASP A 388 -40.64 6.50 -28.89
CA ASP A 388 -41.95 6.05 -28.38
C ASP A 388 -41.81 5.20 -27.11
N LEU A 389 -41.56 5.89 -25.99
CA LEU A 389 -41.42 5.34 -24.66
C LEU A 389 -42.81 5.10 -24.07
N GLN A 390 -43.37 3.94 -24.37
CA GLN A 390 -44.66 3.56 -23.82
C GLN A 390 -44.58 3.50 -22.28
N PRO A 391 -45.62 3.95 -21.53
CA PRO A 391 -45.63 3.89 -20.07
C PRO A 391 -45.37 2.49 -19.52
N LYS A 392 -45.76 1.45 -20.29
CA LYS A 392 -45.47 0.05 -20.00
C LYS A 392 -43.97 -0.26 -19.93
N ASP A 393 -43.16 0.28 -20.84
CA ASP A 393 -41.72 0.03 -20.89
C ASP A 393 -41.00 0.67 -19.70
N ILE A 394 -41.45 1.87 -19.30
CA ILE A 394 -40.99 2.56 -18.10
C ILE A 394 -41.38 1.76 -16.84
N ILE A 395 -42.62 1.29 -16.77
CA ILE A 395 -43.10 0.43 -15.66
C ILE A 395 -42.30 -0.87 -15.61
N GLU A 396 -42.07 -1.57 -16.73
CA GLU A 396 -41.32 -2.82 -16.78
C GLU A 396 -39.83 -2.63 -16.44
N ALA A 397 -39.22 -1.52 -16.88
CA ALA A 397 -37.84 -1.18 -16.54
C ALA A 397 -37.65 -0.80 -15.06
N ILE A 398 -38.69 -0.29 -14.40
CA ILE A 398 -38.68 0.10 -12.97
C ILE A 398 -39.20 -1.03 -12.06
N ALA A 399 -40.00 -1.97 -12.58
CA ALA A 399 -40.70 -3.00 -11.81
C ALA A 399 -39.76 -3.87 -10.97
N ILE A 400 -39.82 -3.66 -9.65
CA ILE A 400 -39.15 -4.50 -8.66
C ILE A 400 -39.97 -5.78 -8.49
N ARG A 401 -39.44 -6.92 -8.92
CA ARG A 401 -40.11 -8.22 -8.75
C ARG A 401 -39.95 -8.72 -7.32
N GLU A 402 -41.02 -9.27 -6.73
CA GLU A 402 -40.96 -9.92 -5.42
C GLU A 402 -40.58 -11.40 -5.53
N LYS A 403 -39.85 -11.90 -4.53
CA LYS A 403 -39.50 -13.30 -4.33
C LYS A 403 -39.65 -13.70 -2.87
N ILE A 404 -40.57 -14.61 -2.57
CA ILE A 404 -40.75 -15.14 -1.21
C ILE A 404 -39.76 -16.29 -0.97
N SER A 405 -39.04 -16.26 0.17
CA SER A 405 -38.09 -17.30 0.56
C SER A 405 -38.42 -17.91 1.91
N LYS A 406 -38.64 -19.23 1.97
CA LYS A 406 -38.98 -19.97 3.21
C LYS A 406 -38.05 -19.65 4.40
N ARG A 407 -36.75 -19.43 4.16
CA ARG A 407 -35.75 -19.11 5.20
C ARG A 407 -35.56 -17.60 5.46
N ARG A 408 -35.85 -16.74 4.48
CA ARG A 408 -35.48 -15.31 4.52
C ARG A 408 -36.66 -14.34 4.56
N GLY A 409 -37.89 -14.76 4.26
CA GLY A 409 -39.07 -13.89 4.10
C GLY A 409 -39.20 -13.32 2.69
N ARG A 410 -39.98 -12.24 2.55
CA ARG A 410 -40.18 -11.45 1.32
C ARG A 410 -38.87 -10.78 0.90
N LEU A 411 -38.43 -10.96 -0.34
CA LEU A 411 -37.23 -10.35 -0.91
C LEU A 411 -37.56 -9.67 -2.24
N CYS A 412 -36.82 -8.65 -2.61
CA CYS A 412 -36.86 -8.08 -3.96
C CYS A 412 -35.83 -8.80 -4.85
N GLU A 413 -36.18 -9.13 -6.08
CA GLU A 413 -35.21 -9.65 -7.05
C GLU A 413 -34.32 -8.52 -7.57
N LEU A 414 -33.01 -8.79 -7.64
CA LEU A 414 -32.03 -7.90 -8.26
C LEU A 414 -31.80 -8.38 -9.69
N GLY A 415 -32.14 -7.55 -10.68
CA GLY A 415 -31.90 -7.86 -12.08
C GLY A 415 -30.41 -8.12 -12.34
N ASN A 416 -30.10 -9.25 -12.99
CA ASN A 416 -28.72 -9.62 -13.30
C ASN A 416 -28.03 -8.56 -14.18
N PHE A 417 -26.78 -8.26 -13.88
CA PHE A 417 -25.95 -7.42 -14.74
C PHE A 417 -25.46 -8.23 -15.93
N ASN A 418 -25.49 -7.65 -17.13
CA ASN A 418 -24.70 -8.17 -18.24
C ASN A 418 -23.22 -7.92 -17.90
N ASN A 419 -22.48 -8.99 -17.58
CA ASN A 419 -21.06 -8.94 -17.21
C ASN A 419 -20.15 -8.42 -18.33
N ARG A 420 -20.67 -8.22 -19.55
CA ARG A 420 -19.97 -7.60 -20.69
C ARG A 420 -20.14 -6.07 -20.77
N ALA A 421 -21.00 -5.47 -19.95
CA ALA A 421 -21.23 -4.02 -19.96
C ALA A 421 -20.00 -3.23 -19.47
N LEU A 422 -19.81 -2.02 -20.01
CA LEU A 422 -18.73 -1.12 -19.60
C LEU A 422 -18.80 -0.80 -18.11
N ALA A 423 -17.64 -0.75 -17.44
CA ALA A 423 -17.55 -0.53 -15.99
C ALA A 423 -18.26 0.76 -15.51
N ARG A 424 -18.29 1.82 -16.33
CA ARG A 424 -19.05 3.06 -16.06
C ARG A 424 -20.56 2.80 -15.98
N VAL A 425 -21.11 2.02 -16.91
CA VAL A 425 -22.55 1.67 -16.97
C VAL A 425 -22.93 0.77 -15.79
N VAL A 426 -22.09 -0.22 -15.46
CA VAL A 426 -22.26 -1.05 -14.25
C VAL A 426 -22.26 -0.18 -12.99
N THR A 427 -21.34 0.79 -12.89
CA THR A 427 -21.26 1.72 -11.76
C THR A 427 -22.52 2.60 -11.66
N GLN A 428 -22.95 3.23 -12.76
CA GLN A 428 -24.17 4.04 -12.82
C GLN A 428 -25.42 3.24 -12.39
N ARG A 429 -25.56 2.00 -12.88
CA ARG A 429 -26.66 1.11 -12.48
C ARG A 429 -26.55 0.68 -11.02
N MET A 430 -25.35 0.39 -10.51
CA MET A 430 -25.14 0.11 -9.07
C MET A 430 -25.38 1.31 -8.15
N THR A 431 -25.31 2.53 -8.67
CA THR A 431 -25.71 3.75 -7.95
C THR A 431 -27.20 4.08 -8.04
N SER A 432 -27.91 3.54 -9.03
CA SER A 432 -29.34 3.80 -9.26
C SER A 432 -30.24 3.32 -8.11
N ILE A 433 -31.38 3.98 -7.93
CA ILE A 433 -32.36 3.64 -6.88
C ILE A 433 -33.01 2.26 -7.11
N SER A 434 -33.25 1.87 -8.37
CA SER A 434 -33.81 0.56 -8.73
C SER A 434 -32.89 -0.61 -8.39
N TYR A 435 -31.58 -0.38 -8.21
CA TYR A 435 -30.66 -1.37 -7.65
C TYR A 435 -30.46 -1.22 -6.14
N ARG A 436 -30.27 0.02 -5.66
CA ARG A 436 -29.96 0.29 -4.24
C ARG A 436 -31.15 0.04 -3.31
N GLY A 437 -32.38 0.38 -3.71
CA GLY A 437 -33.60 0.16 -2.94
C GLY A 437 -33.82 -1.32 -2.62
N PRO A 438 -33.99 -2.19 -3.64
CA PRO A 438 -34.06 -3.64 -3.45
C PRO A 438 -32.90 -4.24 -2.66
N LYS A 439 -31.66 -3.78 -2.88
CA LYS A 439 -30.49 -4.25 -2.13
C LYS A 439 -30.56 -3.84 -0.65
N LEU A 440 -31.04 -2.63 -0.35
CA LEU A 440 -31.22 -2.14 1.02
C LEU A 440 -32.35 -2.89 1.72
N PHE A 441 -33.51 -3.03 1.07
CA PHE A 441 -34.64 -3.80 1.58
C PHE A 441 -34.18 -5.22 1.95
N ASN A 442 -33.56 -5.94 1.02
CA ASN A 442 -33.02 -7.29 1.24
C ASN A 442 -31.98 -7.41 2.36
N ALA A 443 -31.34 -6.31 2.77
CA ALA A 443 -30.43 -6.31 3.91
C ALA A 443 -31.17 -6.32 5.26
N LEU A 444 -32.41 -5.81 5.31
CA LEU A 444 -33.23 -5.67 6.52
C LEU A 444 -33.60 -7.05 7.14
N PRO A 445 -33.85 -7.10 8.47
CA PRO A 445 -34.35 -8.30 9.14
C PRO A 445 -35.66 -8.80 8.56
N ARG A 446 -35.91 -10.10 8.71
CA ARG A 446 -37.13 -10.74 8.23
C ARG A 446 -38.39 -10.08 8.80
N TYR A 447 -38.43 -9.78 10.10
CA TYR A 447 -39.60 -9.18 10.75
C TYR A 447 -39.94 -7.76 10.24
N VAL A 448 -38.95 -7.00 9.74
CA VAL A 448 -39.21 -5.69 9.10
C VAL A 448 -39.76 -5.89 7.70
N ARG A 449 -39.19 -6.84 6.94
CA ARG A 449 -39.62 -7.13 5.55
C ARG A 449 -40.96 -7.86 5.45
N ASP A 450 -41.26 -8.73 6.40
CA ASP A 450 -42.49 -9.53 6.45
C ASP A 450 -43.60 -8.83 7.26
N ALA A 451 -43.37 -7.60 7.75
CA ALA A 451 -44.39 -6.84 8.46
C ALA A 451 -45.62 -6.60 7.58
N GLU A 452 -46.79 -7.02 8.05
CA GLU A 452 -48.07 -6.67 7.46
C GLU A 452 -48.34 -5.19 7.77
N CYS A 453 -48.34 -4.37 6.73
CA CYS A 453 -48.53 -2.93 6.83
C CYS A 453 -49.51 -2.52 5.74
N SER A 454 -50.67 -2.00 6.13
CA SER A 454 -51.69 -1.50 5.20
C SER A 454 -51.37 -0.11 4.64
N SER A 455 -50.37 0.58 5.22
CA SER A 455 -49.86 1.85 4.69
C SER A 455 -48.35 2.01 4.82
N ALA A 456 -47.79 2.90 3.99
CA ALA A 456 -46.37 3.22 4.01
C ALA A 456 -45.90 3.76 5.39
N ASP A 457 -46.75 4.48 6.12
CA ASP A 457 -46.39 5.05 7.42
C ASP A 457 -46.37 4.02 8.55
N GLN A 458 -47.15 2.94 8.45
CA GLN A 458 -46.99 1.79 9.33
C GLN A 458 -45.63 1.13 9.11
N PHE A 459 -45.22 0.94 7.84
CA PHE A 459 -43.91 0.40 7.51
C PHE A 459 -42.77 1.31 7.99
N LYS A 460 -42.87 2.64 7.80
CA LYS A 460 -41.91 3.62 8.35
C LYS A 460 -41.75 3.46 9.86
N ARG A 461 -42.85 3.39 10.63
CA ARG A 461 -42.79 3.19 12.10
C ARG A 461 -42.07 1.90 12.51
N VAL A 462 -42.27 0.79 11.78
CA VAL A 462 -41.54 -0.47 12.03
C VAL A 462 -40.05 -0.33 11.67
N LEU A 463 -39.75 0.33 10.55
CA LEU A 463 -38.39 0.60 10.10
C LEU A 463 -37.64 1.52 11.07
N ASP A 464 -38.23 2.62 11.53
CA ASP A 464 -37.62 3.57 12.47
C ASP A 464 -37.29 2.90 13.81
N ARG A 465 -38.18 2.03 14.32
CA ARG A 465 -37.92 1.24 15.53
C ARG A 465 -36.70 0.33 15.34
N PHE A 466 -36.54 -0.26 14.16
CA PHE A 466 -35.34 -1.03 13.82
C PHE A 466 -34.10 -0.14 13.65
N LEU A 467 -34.20 0.99 12.96
CA LEU A 467 -33.05 1.89 12.72
C LEU A 467 -32.46 2.45 14.01
N LYS A 468 -33.29 2.70 15.04
CA LYS A 468 -32.82 3.05 16.40
C LYS A 468 -31.87 2.00 17.04
N SER A 469 -31.91 0.74 16.58
CA SER A 469 -31.02 -0.32 17.05
C SER A 469 -29.72 -0.46 16.23
N VAL A 470 -29.61 0.24 15.10
CA VAL A 470 -28.42 0.21 14.24
C VAL A 470 -27.48 1.34 14.68
N PRO A 471 -26.21 1.05 15.01
CA PRO A 471 -25.29 2.08 15.48
C PRO A 471 -24.88 3.02 14.34
N ASP A 472 -25.21 4.31 14.48
CA ASP A 472 -24.73 5.35 13.57
C ASP A 472 -23.27 5.70 13.88
N GLN A 473 -22.37 5.50 12.91
CA GLN A 473 -20.93 5.73 13.03
C GLN A 473 -20.39 6.43 11.78
N PRO A 474 -20.59 7.75 11.63
CA PRO A 474 -20.11 8.52 10.48
C PRO A 474 -18.58 8.54 10.36
N LYS A 475 -18.09 8.76 9.13
CA LYS A 475 -16.65 8.86 8.80
C LYS A 475 -16.04 10.18 9.27
N MET A 476 -15.85 10.29 10.58
CA MET A 476 -15.10 11.38 11.19
C MET A 476 -13.58 11.18 10.99
N PRO A 477 -12.83 12.23 10.59
CA PRO A 477 -11.37 12.21 10.65
C PRO A 477 -10.88 11.77 12.04
N HIS A 478 -9.84 10.95 12.08
CA HIS A 478 -9.21 10.39 13.29
C HIS A 478 -10.00 9.33 14.07
N TYR A 479 -11.28 9.05 13.76
CA TYR A 479 -12.03 7.95 14.38
C TYR A 479 -11.92 6.65 13.58
N ASN A 480 -11.81 5.52 14.29
CA ASN A 480 -11.87 4.18 13.69
C ASN A 480 -13.32 3.68 13.77
N ILE A 481 -14.03 3.64 12.64
CA ILE A 481 -15.32 2.94 12.55
C ILE A 481 -15.08 1.43 12.58
N ARG A 482 -16.03 0.66 13.13
CA ARG A 482 -15.98 -0.80 13.12
C ARG A 482 -16.39 -1.41 11.76
N ALA A 483 -17.41 -0.86 11.11
CA ALA A 483 -17.88 -1.25 9.78
C ALA A 483 -17.07 -0.58 8.64
N LEU A 484 -17.14 -1.15 7.43
CA LEU A 484 -16.43 -0.64 6.23
C LEU A 484 -16.97 0.72 5.75
N SER A 485 -18.26 0.95 5.92
CA SER A 485 -18.95 2.22 5.71
C SER A 485 -20.10 2.36 6.71
N ASN A 486 -20.66 3.57 6.81
CA ASN A 486 -21.86 3.82 7.60
C ASN A 486 -23.17 3.43 6.88
N SER A 487 -23.09 2.55 5.87
CA SER A 487 -24.29 2.06 5.19
C SER A 487 -24.94 0.94 5.99
N ILE A 488 -26.28 0.92 6.03
CA ILE A 488 -27.06 -0.11 6.72
C ILE A 488 -26.61 -1.54 6.37
N PRO A 489 -26.33 -1.92 5.10
CA PRO A 489 -25.83 -3.26 4.79
C PRO A 489 -24.48 -3.61 5.46
N ASP A 490 -23.56 -2.65 5.58
CA ASP A 490 -22.24 -2.87 6.21
C ASP A 490 -22.35 -2.92 7.74
N GLN A 491 -23.17 -2.04 8.34
CA GLN A 491 -23.45 -2.07 9.79
C GLN A 491 -24.13 -3.40 10.17
N LEU A 492 -25.10 -3.88 9.39
CA LEU A 492 -25.74 -5.17 9.65
C LEU A 492 -24.83 -6.37 9.36
N ALA A 493 -23.88 -6.27 8.43
CA ALA A 493 -22.86 -7.30 8.25
C ALA A 493 -21.93 -7.39 9.49
N LEU A 494 -21.56 -6.25 10.08
CA LEU A 494 -20.81 -6.19 11.33
C LEU A 494 -21.62 -6.77 12.50
N MET A 495 -22.88 -6.37 12.70
CA MET A 495 -23.71 -6.86 13.81
C MET A 495 -23.91 -8.39 13.75
N ARG A 496 -24.03 -8.96 12.53
CA ARG A 496 -24.05 -10.41 12.31
C ARG A 496 -22.72 -11.09 12.66
N ALA A 497 -21.59 -10.44 12.40
CA ALA A 497 -20.26 -10.97 12.73
C ALA A 497 -19.95 -10.88 14.24
N ASP A 498 -20.40 -9.83 14.91
CA ASP A 498 -20.28 -9.63 16.36
C ASP A 498 -21.20 -10.57 17.17
N GLY A 499 -22.11 -11.30 16.50
CA GLY A 499 -23.07 -12.22 17.15
C GLY A 499 -24.27 -11.52 17.79
N ASN A 500 -24.42 -10.20 17.62
CA ASN A 500 -25.54 -9.42 18.11
C ASN A 500 -26.74 -9.54 17.15
N TYR A 501 -27.46 -10.66 17.25
CA TYR A 501 -28.72 -10.84 16.53
C TYR A 501 -29.86 -10.14 17.30
N ILE A 502 -30.48 -9.14 16.66
CA ILE A 502 -31.70 -8.52 17.17
C ILE A 502 -32.85 -9.53 17.04
N THR A 503 -33.27 -10.13 18.15
CA THR A 503 -34.48 -10.96 18.22
C THR A 503 -35.73 -10.08 18.19
N VAL A 504 -36.84 -10.64 17.71
CA VAL A 504 -38.15 -9.97 17.74
C VAL A 504 -38.60 -9.71 19.18
N SER A 505 -38.31 -10.64 20.10
CA SER A 505 -38.63 -10.54 21.53
C SER A 505 -38.12 -9.24 22.14
N SER A 506 -36.84 -8.93 21.96
CA SER A 506 -36.18 -7.73 22.51
C SER A 506 -36.75 -6.39 22.02
N ILE A 507 -37.67 -6.39 21.05
CA ILE A 507 -38.33 -5.20 20.50
C ILE A 507 -39.82 -5.13 20.89
N MET A 508 -40.44 -6.24 21.28
CA MET A 508 -41.88 -6.30 21.58
C MET A 508 -42.21 -6.19 23.08
N ASP A 509 -41.24 -6.37 23.97
CA ASP A 509 -41.43 -6.36 25.43
C ASP A 509 -41.64 -4.96 26.07
N ASN A 510 -42.09 -3.95 25.32
CA ASN A 510 -42.42 -2.65 25.92
C ASN A 510 -43.50 -1.83 25.17
N PRO A 511 -44.80 -2.14 25.36
CA PRO A 511 -45.92 -1.40 24.73
C PRO A 511 -46.29 -0.08 25.41
N SER A 512 -45.73 0.24 26.59
CA SER A 512 -46.27 1.29 27.49
C SER A 512 -45.38 2.53 27.69
N ALA A 513 -44.29 2.69 26.92
CA ALA A 513 -43.56 3.96 26.87
C ALA A 513 -44.35 4.98 26.03
N GLY A 514 -45.22 5.75 26.68
CA GLY A 514 -46.06 6.77 26.04
C GLY A 514 -45.25 7.80 25.25
N LEU A 515 -45.83 8.28 24.14
CA LEU A 515 -45.25 9.43 23.43
C LEU A 515 -45.31 10.68 24.34
N PRO A 516 -44.29 11.55 24.33
CA PRO A 516 -44.46 12.90 24.86
C PRO A 516 -45.53 13.62 24.03
N THR A 517 -46.58 14.09 24.69
CA THR A 517 -47.59 14.96 24.08
C THR A 517 -46.93 16.27 23.60
N PRO A 518 -47.38 16.84 22.47
CA PRO A 518 -46.88 18.13 22.04
C PRO A 518 -47.21 19.20 23.08
N VAL A 519 -46.20 19.97 23.47
CA VAL A 519 -46.38 21.11 24.39
C VAL A 519 -47.29 22.14 23.70
N PRO A 520 -48.36 22.62 24.35
CA PRO A 520 -49.21 23.65 23.76
C PRO A 520 -48.42 24.96 23.62
N SER A 521 -48.49 25.56 22.44
CA SER A 521 -47.94 26.89 22.19
C SER A 521 -48.75 27.94 22.94
N THR A 522 -48.20 28.48 24.02
CA THR A 522 -48.69 29.71 24.64
C THR A 522 -48.37 30.89 23.73
N GLY A 523 -49.36 31.34 22.98
CA GLY A 523 -49.38 32.66 22.37
C GLY A 523 -50.19 33.64 23.21
N ASP A 524 -49.86 34.91 23.04
CA ASP A 524 -50.62 36.13 23.38
C ASP A 524 -50.78 36.50 24.88
N GLY A 525 -50.61 37.80 25.16
CA GLY A 525 -50.78 38.40 26.49
C GLY A 525 -49.84 39.58 26.75
N ASP A 526 -50.14 40.74 26.16
CA ASP A 526 -49.51 42.03 26.50
C ASP A 526 -49.76 42.44 27.96
N GLU A 527 -48.85 43.23 28.56
CA GLU A 527 -49.13 44.60 29.04
C GLU A 527 -47.95 45.23 29.82
N GLN A 528 -47.76 46.54 29.57
CA GLN A 528 -46.93 47.55 30.29
C GLN A 528 -45.40 47.51 30.15
#